data_AF-A0A2E4W929-F1
#
_entry.id   AF-A0A2E4W929-F1
#
_cell.length_a   1.000
_cell.length_b   1.000
_cell.length_c   1.000
_cell.angle_alpha   90.00
_cell.angle_beta   90.00
_cell.angle_gamma   90.00
#
_symmetry.space_group_name_H-M   'P 1'
#
loop_
_entity.id
_entity.type
_entity.pdbx_description
1 polymer ?
#
loop_
_entity_poly.entity_id
_entity_poly.type
_entity_poly.pdbx_seq_one_letter_code
_entity_poly.pdbx_strand_id
1 'polypeptide(L)' 'MQALVLAALIVVLPISHLDTVLERGEILIGTTGDYRPFTYQRPDGTFEGFDIDAARRLGADLGVKVR' A
#
# COMPACT_ATOMS: atom_id res chain seq x y z
N MET A 1 -15.48 -50.81 15.80
CA MET A 1 -14.68 -49.98 14.86
C MET A 1 -14.87 -48.52 15.23
N GLN A 2 -13.88 -47.92 15.91
CA GLN A 2 -13.91 -46.48 16.22
C GLN A 2 -13.31 -45.72 15.04
N ALA A 3 -14.07 -44.79 14.45
CA ALA A 3 -13.58 -43.89 13.42
C ALA A 3 -12.79 -42.76 14.09
N LEU A 4 -11.49 -42.66 13.79
CA LEU A 4 -10.70 -41.47 14.12
C LEU A 4 -11.13 -40.33 13.19
N VAL A 5 -11.66 -39.25 13.76
CA VAL A 5 -11.90 -37.99 13.03
C VAL A 5 -10.64 -37.14 13.19
N LEU A 6 -9.94 -36.89 12.08
CA LEU A 6 -8.79 -36.00 12.03
C LEU A 6 -9.32 -34.56 11.92
N ALA A 7 -9.32 -33.80 13.01
CA ALA A 7 -9.63 -32.38 12.96
C ALA A 7 -8.42 -31.62 12.42
N ALA A 8 -8.50 -31.11 11.18
CA ALA A 8 -7.52 -30.18 10.64
C ALA A 8 -7.72 -28.80 11.29
N LEU A 9 -6.67 -28.29 11.93
CA LEU A 9 -6.67 -26.94 12.48
C LEU A 9 -6.55 -25.94 11.31
N ILE A 10 -7.62 -25.24 10.97
CA ILE A 10 -7.57 -24.15 9.99
C ILE A 10 -6.98 -22.93 10.70
N VAL A 11 -5.77 -22.55 10.31
CA VAL A 11 -5.15 -21.29 10.74
C VAL A 11 -5.68 -20.19 9.83
N VAL A 12 -6.51 -19.30 10.36
CA VAL A 12 -6.89 -18.05 9.68
C VAL A 12 -5.80 -17.03 9.97
N LEU A 13 -5.00 -16.71 8.96
CA LEU A 13 -4.03 -15.62 9.06
C LEU A 13 -4.75 -14.29 8.80
N PRO A 14 -4.44 -13.23 9.56
CA PRO A 14 -4.97 -11.90 9.26
C PRO A 14 -4.48 -11.46 7.88
N ILE A 15 -5.37 -10.82 7.12
CA ILE A 15 -5.02 -10.20 5.84
C ILE A 15 -3.94 -9.16 6.10
N SER A 16 -2.85 -9.19 5.33
CA SER A 16 -1.79 -8.20 5.50
C SER A 16 -2.25 -6.84 4.97
N HIS A 17 -1.66 -5.76 5.51
CA HIS A 17 -1.90 -4.43 4.96
C HIS A 17 -1.49 -4.33 3.49
N LEU A 18 -0.47 -5.09 3.06
CA LEU A 18 -0.06 -5.16 1.67
C LEU A 18 -1.14 -5.79 0.81
N ASP A 19 -1.69 -6.94 1.22
CA ASP A 19 -2.79 -7.60 0.48
C ASP A 19 -4.00 -6.66 0.35
N THR A 20 -4.30 -5.90 1.42
CA THR A 20 -5.37 -4.89 1.39
C THR A 20 -5.10 -3.78 0.36
N VAL A 21 -3.85 -3.32 0.24
CA VAL A 21 -3.45 -2.30 -0.75
C VAL A 21 -3.51 -2.86 -2.18
N LEU A 22 -3.02 -4.09 -2.37
CA LEU A 22 -3.03 -4.77 -3.67
C LEU A 22 -4.47 -5.06 -4.14
N GLU A 23 -5.34 -5.55 -3.25
CA GLU A 23 -6.75 -5.79 -3.54
C GLU A 23 -7.50 -4.49 -3.87
N ARG A 24 -7.23 -3.40 -3.14
CA ARG A 24 -7.85 -2.10 -3.38
C ARG A 24 -7.34 -1.43 -4.66
N GLY A 25 -6.15 -1.79 -5.15
CA GLY A 25 -5.53 -1.19 -6.32
C GLY A 25 -5.02 0.25 -6.12
N GLU A 26 -4.96 0.73 -4.87
CA GLU A 26 -4.41 2.05 -4.51
C GLU A 26 -3.69 2.07 -3.15
N ILE A 27 -2.56 2.77 -3.11
CA ILE A 27 -1.82 3.13 -1.90
C ILE A 27 -2.00 4.62 -1.60
N LEU A 28 -2.42 4.92 -0.37
CA LEU A 28 -2.55 6.29 0.14
C LEU A 28 -1.25 6.68 0.83
N ILE A 29 -0.61 7.77 0.39
CA ILE A 29 0.66 8.25 0.96
C ILE A 29 0.48 9.68 1.47
N GLY A 30 0.65 9.85 2.78
CA GLY A 30 0.59 11.16 3.43
C GLY A 30 1.93 11.89 3.31
N THR A 31 1.88 13.19 2.99
CA THR A 31 3.03 14.10 2.99
C THR A 31 2.62 15.50 3.46
N THR A 32 3.57 16.32 3.92
CA THR A 32 3.30 17.71 4.31
C THR A 32 3.08 18.62 3.11
N GLY A 33 3.69 18.31 1.95
CA GLY A 33 3.51 19.11 0.72
C GLY A 33 4.14 20.50 0.76
N ASP A 34 4.93 20.82 1.78
CA ASP A 34 5.59 22.12 1.95
C ASP A 34 7.08 22.00 2.29
N TYR A 35 7.65 20.80 2.19
CA TYR A 35 9.02 20.49 2.58
C TYR A 35 9.94 20.22 1.38
N ARG A 36 10.39 21.29 0.72
CA ARG A 36 11.35 21.21 -0.40
C ARG A 36 12.75 20.75 0.07
N PRO A 37 13.49 19.96 -0.74
CA PRO A 37 13.15 19.43 -2.08
C PRO A 37 12.43 18.07 -2.06
N PHE A 38 11.97 17.61 -0.90
CA PHE A 38 11.43 16.27 -0.72
C PHE A 38 9.98 16.15 -1.16
N THR A 39 9.12 17.07 -0.72
CA THR A 39 7.71 17.14 -1.10
C THR A 39 7.24 18.57 -1.23
N TYR A 40 6.50 18.86 -2.30
CA TYR A 40 5.85 20.15 -2.52
C TYR A 40 4.56 19.97 -3.28
N GLN A 41 3.45 20.51 -2.75
CA GLN A 41 2.19 20.65 -3.45
C GLN A 41 2.23 21.97 -4.23
N ARG A 42 2.15 21.85 -5.56
CA ARG A 42 2.04 22.99 -6.46
C ARG A 42 0.68 23.67 -6.33
N PRO A 43 0.56 24.94 -6.78
CA PRO A 43 -0.72 25.64 -6.81
C PRO A 43 -1.82 24.94 -7.64
N ASP A 44 -1.45 24.11 -8.60
CA ASP A 44 -2.38 23.31 -9.41
C ASP A 44 -2.84 22.01 -8.70
N GLY A 45 -2.38 21.77 -7.48
CA GLY A 45 -2.69 20.59 -6.68
C GLY A 45 -1.81 19.37 -6.96
N THR A 46 -0.90 19.44 -7.94
CA THR A 46 0.05 18.35 -8.22
C THR A 46 1.21 18.35 -7.21
N PHE A 47 1.82 17.18 -7.00
CA PHE A 47 2.95 17.03 -6.10
C PHE A 47 4.28 16.85 -6.88
N GLU A 48 5.36 17.42 -6.35
CA GLU A 48 6.75 17.23 -6.82
C GLU A 48 7.72 16.99 -5.64
N GLY A 49 8.90 16.44 -5.96
CA GLY A 49 9.99 16.26 -5.01
C GLY A 49 10.47 14.81 -4.93
N PHE A 50 11.59 14.60 -4.26
CA PHE A 50 12.26 13.30 -4.18
C PHE A 50 11.34 12.19 -3.61
N ASP A 51 10.63 12.46 -2.52
CA ASP A 51 9.76 11.47 -1.89
C ASP A 51 8.50 11.21 -2.74
N ILE A 52 8.06 12.19 -3.52
CA ILE A 52 6.95 12.03 -4.47
C ILE A 52 7.35 11.09 -5.61
N ASP A 53 8.58 11.21 -6.12
CA ASP A 53 9.10 10.32 -7.15
C ASP A 53 9.31 8.91 -6.62
N ALA A 54 9.79 8.77 -5.37
CA ALA A 54 9.87 7.49 -4.68
C ALA A 54 8.49 6.84 -4.49
N ALA A 55 7.49 7.61 -4.06
CA ALA A 55 6.10 7.16 -3.91
C ALA A 55 5.52 6.67 -5.25
N ARG A 56 5.70 7.44 -6.33
CA ARG A 56 5.30 7.04 -7.69
C ARG A 56 5.96 5.76 -8.14
N ARG A 57 7.27 5.60 -7.88
CA ARG A 57 8.00 4.38 -8.21
C ARG A 57 7.48 3.19 -7.44
N LEU A 58 7.21 3.35 -6.14
CA LEU A 58 6.62 2.31 -5.31
C LEU A 58 5.25 1.86 -5.86
N GLY A 59 4.37 2.81 -6.21
CA GLY A 59 3.07 2.47 -6.81
C GLY A 59 3.21 1.71 -8.12
N ALA A 60 4.15 2.13 -8.99
CA ALA A 60 4.43 1.44 -10.25
C ALA A 60 4.97 0.02 -10.04
N ASP A 61 5.91 -0.18 -9.12
CA ASP A 61 6.48 -1.49 -8.81
C ASP A 61 5.44 -2.44 -8.17
N LEU A 62 4.48 -1.89 -7.41
CA LEU A 62 3.35 -2.63 -6.84
C LEU A 62 2.17 -2.83 -7.80
N GLY A 63 2.14 -2.14 -8.94
CA GLY A 63 1.01 -2.17 -9.87
C GLY A 63 -0.26 -1.48 -9.35
N VAL A 64 -0.12 -0.51 -8.43
CA VAL A 64 -1.25 0.20 -7.81
C VAL A 64 -1.17 1.71 -8.03
N LYS A 65 -2.31 2.39 -7.95
CA LYS A 65 -2.37 3.85 -8.03
C LYS A 65 -1.85 4.49 -6.75
N VAL A 66 -1.04 5.54 -6.87
CA VAL A 66 -0.67 6.40 -5.73
C VAL A 66 -1.73 7.49 -5.56
N ARG A 67 -2.20 7.66 -4.32
CA ARG A 67 -3.13 8.72 -3.91
C ARG A 67 -2.55 9.55 -2.78
#